data_AF-A0A351YBB0-F1
#
_entry.id   AF-A0A351YBB0-F1
#
_cell.length_a   1.000
_cell.length_b   1.000
_cell.length_c   1.000
_cell.angle_alpha   90.00
_cell.angle_beta   90.00
_cell.angle_gamma   90.00
#
_symmetry.space_group_name_H-M   'P 1'
#
loop_
_entity.id
_entity.type
_entity.pdbx_description
1 polymer ?
#
loop_
_entity_poly.entity_id
_entity_poly.type
_entity_poly.pdbx_seq_one_letter_code
_entity_poly.pdbx_strand_id
1 'polypeptide(L)'
;MSKLILRYTVSWLLIAAILLASFIHVPETPMDDVPLMDKWVHIVMYFTLASSLWIEYLRSHSRIHYFKLCIGAIVLPILMSGLIELLQAYCTETRSGDWLDFLANTIGVVLSALLGFAWYRRQFLKKAD
;
A
#
# COMPACT_ATOMS: atom_id res chain seq x y z
N MET A 1 -19.41 -9.32 9.51
CA MET A 1 -18.49 -9.42 8.35
C MET A 1 -18.85 -8.47 7.20
N SER A 2 -20.10 -8.41 6.73
CA SER A 2 -20.50 -7.57 5.58
C SER A 2 -20.14 -6.08 5.68
N LYS A 3 -20.31 -5.46 6.86
CA LYS A 3 -20.03 -4.02 7.05
C LYS A 3 -18.56 -3.62 6.94
N LEU A 4 -17.61 -4.53 7.19
CA LEU A 4 -16.17 -4.24 7.08
C LEU A 4 -15.71 -4.32 5.62
N ILE A 5 -16.17 -5.34 4.90
CA ILE A 5 -15.85 -5.53 3.48
C ILE A 5 -16.37 -4.35 2.66
N LEU A 6 -17.61 -3.91 2.89
CA LEU A 6 -18.20 -2.77 2.19
C LEU A 6 -17.49 -1.44 2.48
N ARG A 7 -16.86 -1.28 3.66
CA ARG A 7 -16.17 -0.04 4.06
C ARG A 7 -14.80 0.13 3.41
N TYR A 8 -14.15 -0.98 3.07
CA TYR A 8 -12.78 -1.02 2.52
C TYR A 8 -12.72 -1.70 1.16
N THR A 9 -13.81 -1.61 0.39
CA THR A 9 -13.97 -2.32 -0.88
C THR A 9 -12.81 -2.02 -1.83
N VAL A 10 -12.38 -0.76 -1.92
CA VAL A 10 -11.29 -0.37 -2.82
C VAL A 10 -9.96 -0.95 -2.34
N SER A 11 -9.66 -0.83 -1.04
CA SER A 11 -8.42 -1.39 -0.49
C SER A 11 -8.37 -2.92 -0.64
N TRP A 12 -9.48 -3.63 -0.48
CA TRP A 12 -9.52 -5.08 -0.71
C TRP A 12 -9.25 -5.46 -2.16
N LEU A 13 -9.83 -4.72 -3.12
CA LEU A 13 -9.56 -4.93 -4.54
C LEU A 13 -8.10 -4.66 -4.88
N LEU A 14 -7.51 -3.61 -4.31
CA LEU A 14 -6.09 -3.29 -4.49
C LEU A 14 -5.19 -4.37 -3.88
N ILE A 15 -5.48 -4.86 -2.67
CA ILE A 15 -4.73 -5.96 -2.06
C ILE A 15 -4.78 -7.20 -2.95
N ALA A 16 -5.96 -7.56 -3.45
CA ALA A 16 -6.12 -8.70 -4.35
C ALA A 16 -5.34 -8.52 -5.66
N ALA A 17 -5.39 -7.32 -6.25
CA ALA A 17 -4.64 -6.99 -7.46
C ALA A 17 -3.13 -7.04 -7.25
N ILE A 18 -2.63 -6.53 -6.11
CA ILE A 18 -1.20 -6.56 -5.74
C ILE A 18 -0.74 -8.00 -5.58
N LEU A 19 -1.46 -8.81 -4.80
CA LEU A 19 -1.14 -10.23 -4.62
C LEU A 19 -1.09 -10.94 -5.98
N LEU A 20 -2.08 -10.72 -6.83
CA LEU A 20 -2.11 -11.33 -8.16
C LEU A 20 -0.91 -10.88 -9.00
N ALA A 21 -0.63 -9.58 -9.05
CA ALA A 21 0.48 -9.01 -9.82
C ALA A 21 1.85 -9.51 -9.34
N SER A 22 2.02 -9.68 -8.02
CA SER A 22 3.28 -10.13 -7.41
C SER A 22 3.64 -11.59 -7.76
N PHE A 23 2.66 -12.44 -8.06
CA PHE A 23 2.91 -13.86 -8.36
C PHE A 23 2.75 -14.24 -9.83
N ILE A 24 2.21 -13.37 -10.67
CA ILE A 24 2.16 -13.59 -12.13
C ILE A 24 3.52 -13.27 -12.76
N HIS A 25 3.88 -13.99 -13.82
CA HIS A 25 5.03 -13.65 -14.65
C HIS A 25 4.70 -12.45 -15.55
N VAL A 26 5.43 -11.35 -15.42
CA VAL A 26 5.29 -10.16 -16.27
C VAL A 26 6.15 -10.36 -17.52
N PRO A 27 5.58 -10.32 -18.73
CA PRO A 27 6.35 -10.45 -19.97
C PRO A 27 7.28 -9.24 -20.15
N GLU A 28 8.40 -9.43 -20.84
CA GLU A 28 9.31 -8.33 -21.16
C GLU A 28 8.60 -7.25 -21.99
N THR A 29 8.84 -5.99 -21.65
CA THR A 29 8.25 -4.84 -22.31
C THR A 29 9.32 -3.80 -22.65
N PRO A 30 9.09 -2.89 -23.61
CA PRO A 30 10.03 -1.79 -23.90
C PRO A 30 10.28 -0.85 -22.71
N MET A 31 9.53 -0.98 -21.60
CA MET A 31 9.77 -0.22 -20.38
C MET A 31 10.90 -0.80 -19.52
N ASP A 32 11.39 -2.01 -19.82
CA ASP A 32 12.48 -2.65 -19.08
C ASP A 32 13.82 -1.92 -19.29
N ASP A 33 13.93 -1.15 -20.37
CA ASP A 33 15.09 -0.29 -20.67
C ASP A 33 15.16 0.96 -19.77
N VAL A 34 14.06 1.31 -19.07
CA VAL A 34 14.05 2.44 -18.16
C VAL A 34 14.60 2.02 -16.79
N PRO A 35 15.73 2.58 -16.33
CA PRO A 35 16.33 2.20 -15.05
C PRO A 35 15.32 2.38 -13.91
N LEU A 36 15.22 1.35 -13.06
CA LEU A 36 14.38 1.36 -11.85
C LEU A 36 12.87 1.55 -12.11
N MET A 37 12.37 1.36 -13.34
CA MET A 37 10.93 1.48 -13.65
C MET A 37 10.07 0.60 -12.74
N ASP A 38 10.49 -0.65 -12.57
CA ASP A 38 9.90 -1.60 -11.63
C ASP A 38 9.76 -1.01 -10.22
N LYS A 39 10.80 -0.34 -9.71
CA LYS A 39 10.79 0.29 -8.38
C LYS A 39 9.80 1.45 -8.30
N TRP A 40 9.61 2.21 -9.39
CA TRP A 40 8.58 3.25 -9.45
C TRP A 40 7.18 2.65 -9.39
N VAL A 41 6.94 1.53 -10.09
CA VAL A 41 5.67 0.80 -10.02
C VAL A 41 5.40 0.36 -8.59
N HIS A 42 6.38 -0.21 -7.90
CA HIS A 42 6.30 -0.59 -6.49
C HIS A 42 5.93 0.58 -5.56
N ILE A 43 6.58 1.74 -5.72
CA ILE A 43 6.24 2.97 -4.99
C ILE A 43 4.78 3.37 -5.22
N VAL A 44 4.35 3.46 -6.49
CA VAL A 44 2.99 3.91 -6.85
C VAL A 44 1.94 2.92 -6.35
N MET A 45 2.22 1.62 -6.46
CA MET A 45 1.35 0.54 -6.03
C MET A 45 1.05 0.62 -4.52
N TYR A 46 2.09 0.68 -3.69
CA TYR A 46 1.91 0.76 -2.23
C TYR A 46 1.46 2.13 -1.74
N PHE A 47 1.84 3.21 -2.44
CA PHE A 47 1.27 4.53 -2.20
C PHE A 47 -0.24 4.54 -2.41
N THR A 48 -0.72 3.92 -3.49
CA THR A 48 -2.15 3.86 -3.83
C THR A 48 -2.91 3.03 -2.79
N LEU A 49 -2.40 1.86 -2.42
CA LEU A 49 -3.00 1.01 -1.38
C LEU A 49 -3.07 1.72 -0.02
N ALA A 50 -1.95 2.29 0.44
CA ALA A 50 -1.95 3.00 1.72
C ALA A 50 -2.91 4.20 1.68
N SER A 51 -2.97 4.93 0.56
CA SER A 51 -3.85 6.10 0.42
C SER A 51 -5.32 5.71 0.42
N SER A 52 -5.70 4.59 -0.21
CA SER A 52 -7.07 4.08 -0.16
C SER A 52 -7.46 3.71 1.26
N LEU A 53 -6.56 3.07 2.02
CA LEU A 53 -6.79 2.73 3.43
C LEU A 53 -7.01 3.99 4.29
N TRP A 54 -6.21 5.04 4.09
CA TRP A 54 -6.40 6.34 4.75
C TRP A 54 -7.77 6.95 4.41
N ILE A 55 -8.12 7.04 3.12
CA ILE A 55 -9.38 7.64 2.64
C ILE A 55 -10.59 6.86 3.18
N GLU A 56 -10.59 5.54 3.02
CA GLU A 56 -11.71 4.68 3.44
C GLU A 56 -11.86 4.66 4.96
N TYR A 57 -10.76 4.68 5.72
CA TYR A 57 -10.81 4.78 7.18
C TYR A 57 -11.43 6.10 7.62
N LEU A 58 -10.93 7.23 7.12
CA LEU A 58 -11.41 8.57 7.48
C LEU A 58 -12.88 8.81 7.09
N ARG A 59 -13.34 8.24 5.97
CA ARG A 59 -14.74 8.30 5.55
C ARG A 59 -15.67 7.43 6.38
N SER A 60 -15.18 6.26 6.81
CA SER A 60 -16.00 5.24 7.49
C SER A 60 -16.10 5.42 9.01
N HIS A 61 -15.27 6.28 9.60
CA HIS A 61 -15.18 6.45 11.06
C HIS A 61 -15.45 7.89 11.46
N SER A 62 -16.51 8.10 12.25
CA SER A 62 -16.83 9.40 12.85
C SER A 62 -15.88 9.81 13.97
N ARG A 63 -15.27 8.82 14.65
CA ARG A 63 -14.21 9.01 15.64
C ARG A 63 -12.94 8.31 15.17
N ILE A 64 -11.87 9.07 15.01
CA ILE A 64 -10.60 8.57 14.49
C ILE A 64 -9.76 8.00 15.63
N HIS A 65 -9.40 6.72 15.53
CA HIS A 65 -8.44 6.09 16.43
C HIS A 65 -7.08 6.00 15.74
N TYR A 66 -6.21 6.98 16.00
CA TYR A 66 -4.90 7.10 15.36
C TYR A 66 -4.07 5.82 15.39
N PHE A 67 -4.00 5.14 16.54
CA PHE A 67 -3.24 3.91 16.65
C PHE A 67 -3.72 2.82 15.66
N LYS A 68 -5.04 2.65 15.53
CA LYS A 68 -5.64 1.70 14.59
C LYS A 68 -5.42 2.11 13.14
N LEU A 69 -5.47 3.41 12.85
CA LEU A 69 -5.18 3.95 11.52
C LEU A 69 -3.71 3.73 11.13
N CYS A 70 -2.76 4.02 12.02
CA CYS A 70 -1.34 3.77 11.78
C CYS A 70 -1.04 2.28 11.57
N ILE A 71 -1.62 1.40 12.41
CA ILE A 71 -1.47 -0.05 12.20
C ILE A 71 -2.04 -0.44 10.84
N GLY A 72 -3.27 -0.02 10.53
CA GLY A 72 -3.99 -0.43 9.33
C GLY A 72 -3.37 0.08 8.03
N ALA A 73 -2.96 1.35 7.99
CA ALA A 73 -2.53 2.02 6.76
C ALA A 73 -1.01 2.14 6.60
N ILE A 74 -0.22 1.76 7.61
CA ILE A 74 1.26 1.82 7.57
C ILE A 74 1.86 0.46 7.88
N VAL A 75 1.61 -0.06 9.09
CA VAL A 75 2.27 -1.29 9.56
C VAL A 75 1.84 -2.50 8.73
N LEU A 76 0.53 -2.70 8.53
CA LEU A 76 0.02 -3.85 7.79
C LEU A 76 0.47 -3.86 6.31
N PRO A 77 0.43 -2.75 5.55
CA PRO A 77 0.97 -2.73 4.19
C PRO A 77 2.46 -3.04 4.12
N ILE A 78 3.29 -2.50 5.03
CA ILE A 78 4.73 -2.79 5.06
C ILE A 78 4.98 -4.27 5.37
N LEU A 79 4.28 -4.82 6.36
CA LEU A 79 4.40 -6.26 6.68
C LEU A 79 3.94 -7.14 5.51
N MET A 80 2.84 -6.78 4.86
CA MET A 80 2.36 -7.49 3.66
C MET A 80 3.41 -7.47 2.56
N SER A 81 4.05 -6.33 2.31
CA SER A 81 5.15 -6.21 1.34
C SER A 81 6.30 -7.16 1.67
N GLY A 82 6.80 -7.12 2.91
CA GLY A 82 7.91 -7.98 3.32
C GLY A 82 7.56 -9.47 3.20
N LEU A 83 6.32 -9.85 3.53
CA LEU A 83 5.85 -11.23 3.36
C LEU A 83 5.78 -11.64 1.88
N ILE A 84 5.34 -10.75 0.99
CA ILE A 84 5.31 -11.03 -0.45
C ILE A 84 6.72 -11.26 -0.99
N GLU A 85 7.68 -10.40 -0.63
CA GLU A 85 9.09 -10.57 -1.07
C GLU A 85 9.69 -11.89 -0.57
N LEU A 86 9.42 -12.26 0.69
CA LEU A 86 9.85 -13.54 1.24
C LEU A 86 9.18 -14.71 0.50
N LEU A 87 7.89 -14.62 0.21
CA LEU A 87 7.17 -15.66 -0.54
C LEU A 87 7.69 -15.77 -1.98
N GLN A 88 8.03 -14.67 -2.63
CA GLN A 88 8.68 -14.71 -3.95
C GLN A 88 10.04 -15.40 -3.85
N ALA A 89 10.88 -15.00 -2.88
CA ALA A 89 12.22 -15.57 -2.71
C ALA A 89 12.24 -17.07 -2.36
N TYR A 90 11.28 -17.55 -1.56
CA TYR A 90 11.30 -18.92 -1.04
C TYR A 90 10.26 -19.86 -1.66
N CYS A 91 9.22 -19.34 -2.31
CA CYS A 91 8.09 -20.13 -2.80
C CYS A 91 7.87 -20.00 -4.31
N THR A 92 8.71 -19.28 -5.04
CA THR A 92 8.62 -19.18 -6.50
C THR A 92 9.96 -19.39 -7.18
N GLU A 93 9.96 -20.02 -8.35
CA GLU A 93 11.17 -20.22 -9.17
C GLU A 93 11.36 -19.12 -10.23
N THR A 94 10.27 -18.41 -10.57
CA THR A 94 10.26 -17.40 -11.64
C THR A 94 10.34 -15.95 -11.15
N ARG A 95 10.26 -15.73 -9.83
CA ARG A 95 10.44 -14.40 -9.21
C ARG A 95 11.54 -14.50 -8.16
N SER A 96 12.46 -13.53 -8.16
CA SER A 96 13.38 -13.30 -7.05
C SER A 96 12.78 -12.24 -6.14
N GLY A 97 12.69 -12.50 -4.83
CA GLY A 97 12.44 -11.42 -3.87
C GLY A 97 13.60 -10.44 -3.86
N ASP A 98 13.30 -9.14 -3.82
CA ASP A 98 14.29 -8.06 -3.89
C ASP A 98 14.10 -7.06 -2.73
N TRP A 99 15.18 -6.85 -1.97
CA TRP A 99 15.18 -5.88 -0.88
C TRP A 99 14.95 -4.44 -1.35
N LEU A 100 15.29 -4.12 -2.60
CA LEU A 100 14.99 -2.83 -3.20
C LEU A 100 13.49 -2.68 -3.49
N ASP A 101 12.77 -3.75 -3.81
CA ASP A 101 11.31 -3.71 -3.93
C ASP A 101 10.65 -3.50 -2.59
N PHE A 102 11.10 -4.21 -1.55
CA PHE A 102 10.64 -3.94 -0.18
C PHE A 102 10.84 -2.47 0.22
N LEU A 103 11.99 -1.88 -0.10
CA LEU A 103 12.28 -0.48 0.17
C LEU A 103 11.36 0.45 -0.64
N ALA A 104 11.20 0.21 -1.94
CA ALA A 104 10.32 0.96 -2.82
C ALA A 104 8.86 0.95 -2.33
N ASN A 105 8.35 -0.24 -1.97
CA ASN A 105 7.03 -0.43 -1.37
C ASN A 105 6.90 0.41 -0.09
N THR A 106 7.89 0.33 0.80
CA THR A 106 7.92 1.08 2.07
C THR A 106 7.91 2.59 1.84
N ILE A 107 8.67 3.10 0.86
CA ILE A 107 8.66 4.52 0.48
C ILE A 107 7.25 4.95 0.04
N GLY A 108 6.57 4.14 -0.79
CA GLY A 108 5.18 4.40 -1.19
C GLY A 108 4.25 4.55 0.01
N VAL A 109 4.33 3.64 0.98
CA VAL A 109 3.54 3.70 2.22
C VAL A 109 3.86 4.95 3.04
N VAL A 110 5.14 5.30 3.20
CA VAL A 110 5.57 6.49 3.97
C VAL A 110 5.06 7.77 3.31
N LEU A 111 5.19 7.90 1.99
CA LEU A 111 4.67 9.05 1.24
C LEU A 111 3.15 9.20 1.42
N SER A 112 2.41 8.10 1.35
CA SER A 112 0.98 8.09 1.60
C SER A 112 0.66 8.54 3.03
N ALA A 113 1.38 8.03 4.03
CA ALA A 113 1.20 8.42 5.42
C ALA A 113 1.44 9.92 5.64
N LEU A 114 2.50 10.49 5.07
CA LEU A 114 2.79 11.92 5.16
C LEU A 114 1.63 12.76 4.61
N LEU A 115 1.09 12.39 3.44
CA LEU A 115 -0.08 13.06 2.86
C LEU A 115 -1.35 12.85 3.70
N GLY A 116 -1.57 11.63 4.20
CA GLY A 116 -2.70 11.28 5.06
C GLY A 116 -2.72 12.10 6.35
N PHE A 117 -1.57 12.23 7.03
CA PHE A 117 -1.42 13.08 8.21
C PHE A 117 -1.58 14.56 7.90
N ALA A 118 -1.03 15.05 6.78
CA ALA A 118 -1.20 16.44 6.37
C ALA A 118 -2.67 16.77 6.10
N TRP A 119 -3.39 15.87 5.42
CA TRP A 119 -4.81 16.03 5.14
C TRP A 119 -5.66 15.95 6.40
N TYR A 120 -5.39 14.96 7.26
CA TYR A 120 -6.04 14.84 8.57
C TYR A 120 -5.87 16.14 9.38
N ARG A 121 -4.63 16.66 9.49
CA ARG A 121 -4.39 17.91 10.21
C ARG A 121 -5.19 19.08 9.64
N ARG A 122 -5.25 19.22 8.31
CA ARG A 122 -6.04 20.28 7.67
C ARG A 122 -7.53 20.21 7.97
N GLN A 123 -8.13 19.02 8.02
CA GLN A 123 -9.57 18.85 8.20
C GLN A 123 -10.01 19.01 9.66
N PHE A 124 -9.17 18.60 10.60
CA PHE A 124 -9.55 18.53 12.01
C PHE A 124 -8.96 19.65 12.88
N LEU A 125 -7.78 20.19 12.56
CA LEU A 125 -7.21 21.31 13.32
C LEU A 125 -7.77 22.66 12.90
N LYS A 126 -8.09 22.89 11.62
CA LYS A 126 -8.76 24.13 11.16
C LYS A 126 -10.20 24.29 11.65
N LYS A 127 -10.82 23.25 12.21
CA LYS A 127 -12.15 23.32 12.80
C LYS A 127 -12.14 23.75 14.27
N ALA A 128 -10.96 23.91 14.86
CA ALA A 128 -10.77 24.30 16.26
C ALA A 128 -10.41 25.79 16.44
N ASP A 129 -10.24 26.53 15.33
CA ASP A 129 -10.07 27.99 15.26
C ASP A 129 -11.36 28.64 14.74
#